data_AF-A0AAD5ERI7-F1
#
_entry.id   AF-A0AAD5ERI7-F1
#
_cell.length_a   1.000
_cell.length_b   1.000
_cell.length_c   1.000
_cell.angle_alpha   90.00
_cell.angle_beta   90.00
_cell.angle_gamma   90.00
#
_symmetry.space_group_name_H-M   'P 1'
#
loop_
_entity.id
_entity.type
_entity.pdbx_description
1 polymer ?
#
loop_
_entity_poly.entity_id
_entity_poly.type
_entity_poly.pdbx_seq_one_letter_code
_entity_poly.pdbx_strand_id
1 'polypeptide(L)'
;MAQVHKYHLFPTDFVPNSPRPLLHYKNVLKKRPDTTHCDPTEVWDMFTKNEWKVSWIFRYGATQLSHFHSQAHECMAVLSGTATVRFGVADTSEDMKENTYGSAWEEGGIELQAEAGDVFVIPAGVAHKTYNVKPDDGFKLLTPGGAHGIEADDPRKALSEIKLSGYTMMGAYTGGDWDFVQRGGDFEKAWSVPKPKYDPVFGQSDQGLFKTWKGTGKTPEGLKIAFKDGIAIESPLVA
;
A
#
# COMPACT_ATOMS: atom_id res chain seq x y z
N MET A 1 -5.75 15.55 -15.76
CA MET A 1 -5.21 14.18 -15.67
C MET A 1 -4.85 13.94 -14.21
N ALA A 2 -5.04 12.72 -13.70
CA ALA A 2 -4.67 12.39 -12.33
C ALA A 2 -3.15 12.55 -12.12
N GLN A 3 -2.73 13.08 -10.98
CA GLN A 3 -1.31 13.27 -10.68
C GLN A 3 -0.73 11.98 -10.09
N VAL A 4 0.14 11.32 -10.85
CA VAL A 4 0.83 10.09 -10.43
C VAL A 4 2.27 10.43 -10.07
N HIS A 5 2.59 10.36 -8.78
CA HIS A 5 3.96 10.49 -8.27
C HIS A 5 4.61 9.13 -8.13
N LYS A 6 5.93 9.08 -8.25
CA LYS A 6 6.73 7.85 -8.23
C LYS A 6 7.93 8.04 -7.33
N TYR A 7 8.16 7.09 -6.43
CA TYR A 7 9.26 7.13 -5.48
C TYR A 7 10.03 5.81 -5.53
N HIS A 8 11.33 5.87 -5.79
CA HIS A 8 12.20 4.71 -5.74
C HIS A 8 12.77 4.60 -4.33
N LEU A 9 12.52 3.46 -3.68
CA LEU A 9 12.96 3.16 -2.33
C LEU A 9 13.92 1.97 -2.40
N PHE A 10 15.14 2.17 -1.93
CA PHE A 10 16.22 1.21 -2.03
C PHE A 10 16.14 0.21 -0.88
N PRO A 11 16.57 -1.05 -1.07
CA PRO A 11 16.70 -1.98 0.05
C PRO A 11 17.56 -1.37 1.17
N THR A 12 17.15 -1.60 2.41
CA THR A 12 17.92 -1.25 3.61
C THR A 12 18.48 -2.52 4.25
N ASP A 13 19.06 -2.41 5.45
CA ASP A 13 19.58 -3.58 6.17
C ASP A 13 18.45 -4.51 6.63
N PHE A 14 17.26 -3.96 6.93
CA PHE A 14 16.14 -4.73 7.48
C PHE A 14 14.96 -4.93 6.56
N VAL A 15 14.75 -4.10 5.53
CA VAL A 15 13.59 -4.23 4.65
C VAL A 15 14.00 -4.33 3.17
N PRO A 16 13.35 -5.22 2.39
CA PRO A 16 13.72 -5.43 1.00
C PRO A 16 13.50 -4.19 0.13
N ASN A 17 12.50 -3.38 0.49
CA ASN A 17 11.87 -2.43 -0.43
C ASN A 17 11.64 -3.07 -1.80
N SER A 18 11.67 -2.30 -2.88
CA SER A 18 11.37 -2.88 -4.18
C SER A 18 12.09 -2.20 -5.33
N PRO A 19 12.52 -2.98 -6.34
CA PRO A 19 12.95 -2.42 -7.62
C PRO A 19 11.83 -1.74 -8.39
N ARG A 20 10.57 -1.92 -7.99
CA ARG A 20 9.43 -1.17 -8.51
C ARG A 20 9.23 0.09 -7.68
N PRO A 21 8.94 1.24 -8.29
CA PRO A 21 8.66 2.45 -7.51
C PRO A 21 7.33 2.32 -6.76
N LEU A 22 7.29 2.85 -5.54
CA LEU A 22 6.05 3.22 -4.87
C LEU A 22 5.33 4.26 -5.71
N LEU A 23 4.02 4.09 -5.89
CA LEU A 23 3.19 5.03 -6.63
C LEU A 23 2.19 5.72 -5.69
N HIS A 24 2.01 7.03 -5.87
CA HIS A 24 1.02 7.83 -5.15
C HIS A 24 0.14 8.56 -6.15
N TYR A 25 -1.15 8.20 -6.18
CA TYR A 25 -2.17 8.81 -7.02
C TYR A 25 -2.92 9.84 -6.18
N LYS A 26 -2.57 11.11 -6.38
CA LYS A 26 -3.11 12.19 -5.57
C LYS A 26 -4.53 12.53 -5.98
N ASN A 27 -5.46 12.52 -5.02
CA ASN A 27 -6.87 12.90 -5.15
C ASN A 27 -7.54 12.30 -6.39
N VAL A 28 -7.33 11.00 -6.61
CA VAL A 28 -7.85 10.25 -7.77
C VAL A 28 -9.25 9.68 -7.52
N LEU A 29 -9.59 9.39 -6.27
CA LEU A 29 -10.91 8.89 -5.90
C LEU A 29 -11.89 10.04 -5.71
N LYS A 30 -13.14 9.81 -6.10
CA LYS A 30 -14.22 10.79 -5.92
C LYS A 30 -14.69 10.79 -4.47
N LYS A 31 -14.85 11.99 -3.92
CA LYS A 31 -15.52 12.22 -2.63
C LYS A 31 -17.03 12.29 -2.89
N ARG A 32 -17.84 11.79 -1.95
CA ARG A 32 -19.31 11.91 -2.02
C ARG A 32 -19.72 13.39 -1.98
N PRO A 33 -20.82 13.78 -2.67
CA PRO A 33 -21.40 15.11 -2.52
C PRO A 33 -21.58 15.47 -1.04
N ASP A 34 -21.26 16.72 -0.69
CA ASP A 34 -21.45 17.28 0.65
C ASP A 34 -20.65 16.61 1.79
N THR A 35 -19.64 15.80 1.46
CA THR A 35 -18.71 15.22 2.45
C THR A 35 -17.26 15.31 1.97
N THR A 36 -16.30 15.13 2.88
CA THR A 36 -14.88 14.98 2.53
C THR A 36 -14.47 13.52 2.33
N HIS A 37 -15.41 12.58 2.40
CA HIS A 37 -15.16 11.14 2.40
C HIS A 37 -15.39 10.53 1.02
N CYS A 38 -14.64 9.49 0.69
CA CYS A 38 -14.91 8.65 -0.48
C CYS A 38 -16.03 7.65 -0.18
N ASP A 39 -16.64 7.09 -1.23
CA ASP A 39 -17.60 5.99 -1.08
C ASP A 39 -16.88 4.63 -1.02
N PRO A 40 -16.94 3.88 0.10
CA PRO A 40 -16.32 2.56 0.17
C PRO A 40 -16.78 1.59 -0.92
N THR A 41 -18.05 1.66 -1.33
CA THR A 41 -18.59 0.74 -2.33
C THR A 41 -18.04 1.03 -3.72
N GLU A 42 -17.89 2.30 -4.09
CA GLU A 42 -17.30 2.67 -5.39
C GLU A 42 -15.83 2.28 -5.47
N VAL A 43 -15.07 2.45 -4.38
CA VAL A 43 -13.65 2.06 -4.32
C VAL A 43 -13.51 0.53 -4.37
N TRP A 44 -14.37 -0.20 -3.66
CA TRP A 44 -14.40 -1.66 -3.71
C TRP A 44 -14.76 -2.19 -5.11
N ASP A 45 -15.80 -1.63 -5.74
CA ASP A 45 -16.21 -1.98 -7.12
C ASP A 45 -15.04 -1.75 -8.09
N MET A 46 -14.30 -0.65 -7.92
CA MET A 46 -13.13 -0.30 -8.73
C MET A 46 -11.99 -1.31 -8.56
N PHE A 47 -11.60 -1.63 -7.32
CA PHE A 47 -10.51 -2.55 -7.03
C PHE A 47 -10.82 -3.98 -7.47
N THR A 48 -12.02 -4.48 -7.14
CA THR A 48 -12.44 -5.84 -7.50
C THR A 48 -12.56 -6.04 -9.01
N LYS A 49 -13.08 -5.05 -9.74
CA LYS A 49 -13.10 -5.06 -11.21
C LYS A 49 -11.69 -5.18 -11.82
N ASN A 50 -10.68 -4.63 -11.16
CA ASN A 50 -9.29 -4.67 -11.59
C ASN A 50 -8.50 -5.84 -10.96
N GLU A 51 -9.18 -6.87 -10.43
CA GLU A 51 -8.56 -8.06 -9.82
C GLU A 51 -7.70 -7.77 -8.57
N TRP A 52 -7.94 -6.64 -7.88
CA TRP A 52 -7.36 -6.35 -6.57
C TRP A 52 -8.33 -6.83 -5.49
N LYS A 53 -7.90 -7.82 -4.70
CA LYS A 53 -8.73 -8.42 -3.64
C LYS A 53 -8.76 -7.49 -2.44
N VAL A 54 -9.89 -6.85 -2.19
CA VAL A 54 -10.10 -6.04 -0.99
C VAL A 54 -10.18 -6.95 0.23
N SER A 55 -9.37 -6.65 1.25
CA SER A 55 -9.27 -7.46 2.46
C SER A 55 -9.83 -6.77 3.70
N TRP A 56 -9.81 -5.44 3.75
CA TRP A 56 -10.24 -4.70 4.95
C TRP A 56 -10.57 -3.23 4.67
N ILE A 57 -11.32 -2.63 5.60
CA ILE A 57 -11.30 -1.19 5.87
C ILE A 57 -10.93 -0.99 7.34
N PHE A 58 -9.86 -0.26 7.60
CA PHE A 58 -9.44 0.12 8.95
C PHE A 58 -9.62 1.61 9.16
N ARG A 59 -10.06 1.97 10.37
CA ARG A 59 -9.77 3.27 10.98
C ARG A 59 -8.45 3.16 11.72
N TYR A 60 -7.50 4.04 11.42
CA TYR A 60 -6.18 4.00 12.03
C TYR A 60 -6.16 4.79 13.35
N GLY A 61 -5.31 4.34 14.27
CA GLY A 61 -4.98 5.09 15.49
C GLY A 61 -3.71 5.92 15.33
N ALA A 62 -3.16 6.38 16.45
CA ALA A 62 -2.02 7.30 16.50
C ALA A 62 -0.74 6.80 15.80
N THR A 63 -0.45 5.50 15.82
CA THR A 63 0.72 4.89 15.15
C THR A 63 0.57 3.37 15.01
N GLN A 64 1.52 2.74 14.31
CA GLN A 64 1.70 1.29 14.16
C GLN A 64 3.19 0.97 13.90
N LEU A 65 3.56 -0.31 13.93
CA LEU A 65 4.90 -0.75 13.57
C LEU A 65 5.13 -0.62 12.05
N SER A 66 6.36 -0.26 11.67
CA SER A 66 6.82 -0.41 10.29
C SER A 66 6.72 -1.87 9.88
N HIS A 67 6.12 -2.14 8.72
CA HIS A 67 6.01 -3.47 8.17
C HIS A 67 5.97 -3.44 6.64
N PHE A 68 6.23 -4.60 6.03
CA PHE A 68 6.05 -4.82 4.61
C PHE A 68 5.33 -6.14 4.34
N HIS A 69 4.84 -6.28 3.12
CA HIS A 69 4.27 -7.51 2.60
C HIS A 69 5.29 -8.23 1.71
N SER A 70 5.66 -9.46 2.04
CA SER A 70 6.71 -10.20 1.33
C SER A 70 6.22 -10.93 0.09
N GLN A 71 4.90 -11.12 -0.04
CA GLN A 71 4.30 -11.96 -1.09
C GLN A 71 3.23 -11.23 -1.91
N ALA A 72 2.84 -10.03 -1.52
CA ALA A 72 1.73 -9.31 -2.12
C ALA A 72 2.08 -7.86 -2.42
N HIS A 73 1.59 -7.37 -3.55
CA HIS A 73 1.46 -5.94 -3.78
C HIS A 73 0.23 -5.44 -3.05
N GLU A 74 0.35 -4.27 -2.43
CA GLU A 74 -0.75 -3.64 -1.71
C GLU A 74 -1.21 -2.37 -2.41
N CYS A 75 -2.51 -2.15 -2.38
CA CYS A 75 -3.14 -0.90 -2.77
C CYS A 75 -3.90 -0.36 -1.55
N MET A 76 -3.50 0.82 -1.08
CA MET A 76 -4.17 1.53 0.00
C MET A 76 -4.94 2.73 -0.53
N ALA A 77 -6.26 2.74 -0.37
CA ALA A 77 -7.11 3.88 -0.69
C ALA A 77 -7.48 4.65 0.58
N VAL A 78 -7.22 5.95 0.61
CA VAL A 78 -7.63 6.82 1.73
C VAL A 78 -9.07 7.25 1.55
N LEU A 79 -9.95 6.80 2.45
CA LEU A 79 -11.38 7.05 2.34
C LEU A 79 -11.83 8.26 3.15
N SER A 80 -11.18 8.58 4.27
CA SER A 80 -11.49 9.75 5.09
C SER A 80 -10.26 10.26 5.84
N GLY A 81 -10.29 11.54 6.24
CA GLY A 81 -9.26 12.16 7.08
C GLY A 81 -7.94 12.44 6.36
N THR A 82 -6.91 12.71 7.18
CA THR A 82 -5.50 12.88 6.75
C THR A 82 -4.55 12.12 7.67
N ALA A 83 -3.37 11.76 7.18
CA ALA A 83 -2.30 11.16 7.98
C ALA A 83 -0.93 11.41 7.36
N THR A 84 0.12 11.07 8.11
CA THR A 84 1.46 10.88 7.54
C THR A 84 1.72 9.38 7.36
N VAL A 85 2.22 9.00 6.18
CA VAL A 85 2.66 7.63 5.91
C VAL A 85 4.16 7.66 5.63
N ARG A 86 4.93 6.96 6.45
CA ARG A 86 6.36 6.74 6.22
C ARG A 86 6.53 5.47 5.41
N PHE A 87 7.39 5.53 4.40
CA PHE A 87 7.72 4.42 3.53
C PHE A 87 9.23 4.17 3.50
N GLY A 88 9.63 2.92 3.30
CA GLY A 88 10.97 2.54 2.92
C GLY A 88 11.91 2.14 4.06
N VAL A 89 11.47 2.15 5.32
CA VAL A 89 12.37 1.98 6.48
C VAL A 89 11.73 1.12 7.56
N ALA A 90 12.56 0.32 8.25
CA ALA A 90 12.15 -0.40 9.45
C ALA A 90 12.28 0.46 10.71
N ASP A 91 11.51 0.08 11.74
CA ASP A 91 11.69 0.56 13.11
C ASP A 91 12.94 -0.11 13.74
N THR A 92 13.73 0.62 14.54
CA THR A 92 15.00 0.11 15.11
C THR A 92 15.02 0.04 16.64
N SER A 93 13.92 0.41 17.31
CA SER A 93 13.74 0.31 18.75
C SER A 93 12.45 -0.46 19.11
N GLU A 94 12.35 -0.92 20.35
CA GLU A 94 11.10 -1.42 20.92
C GLU A 94 10.17 -0.27 21.37
N ASP A 95 10.70 0.94 21.48
CA ASP A 95 9.92 2.13 21.85
C ASP A 95 9.15 2.68 20.63
N MET A 96 7.83 2.46 20.64
CA MET A 96 6.90 2.94 19.62
C MET A 96 6.94 4.46 19.40
N LYS A 97 7.21 5.24 20.45
CA LYS A 97 7.28 6.69 20.36
C LYS A 97 8.56 7.10 19.65
N GLU A 98 9.70 6.51 20.00
CA GLU A 98 10.97 6.78 19.32
C GLU A 98 10.93 6.32 17.85
N ASN A 99 10.29 5.19 17.56
CA ASN A 99 10.09 4.71 16.19
C ASN A 99 9.22 5.66 15.36
N THR A 100 8.27 6.36 15.99
CA THR A 100 7.30 7.20 15.28
C THR A 100 7.75 8.66 15.19
N TYR A 101 8.18 9.23 16.31
CA TYR A 101 8.44 10.65 16.49
C TYR A 101 9.91 10.98 16.80
N GLY A 102 10.72 9.98 17.09
CA GLY A 102 12.16 10.09 17.28
C GLY A 102 12.94 9.69 16.02
N SER A 103 14.14 9.17 16.22
CA SER A 103 15.05 8.75 15.15
C SER A 103 15.29 7.24 15.11
N ALA A 104 14.45 6.44 15.77
CA ALA A 104 14.62 4.99 15.84
C ALA A 104 14.02 4.27 14.62
N TRP A 105 14.53 4.59 13.44
CA TRP A 105 14.18 3.96 12.18
C TRP A 105 15.37 4.07 11.21
N GLU A 106 15.43 3.20 10.20
CA GLU A 106 16.54 3.20 9.22
C GLU A 106 16.60 4.48 8.38
N GLU A 107 17.74 4.79 7.76
CA GLU A 107 17.83 5.92 6.82
C GLU A 107 17.29 5.56 5.43
N GLY A 108 17.03 6.58 4.59
CA GLY A 108 16.64 6.38 3.18
C GLY A 108 15.13 6.28 2.91
N GLY A 109 14.31 6.37 3.95
CA GLY A 109 12.85 6.44 3.84
C GLY A 109 12.31 7.81 3.43
N ILE A 110 11.01 7.85 3.16
CA ILE A 110 10.28 9.10 2.86
C ILE A 110 9.00 9.18 3.69
N GLU A 111 8.51 10.39 3.93
CA GLU A 111 7.23 10.64 4.58
C GLU A 111 6.31 11.39 3.61
N LEU A 112 5.10 10.87 3.41
CA LEU A 112 4.10 11.45 2.52
C LEU A 112 2.84 11.82 3.31
N GLN A 113 2.25 12.96 2.95
CA GLN A 113 0.95 13.37 3.48
C GLN A 113 -0.16 12.68 2.67
N ALA A 114 -0.97 11.90 3.37
CA ALA A 114 -2.12 11.19 2.85
C ALA A 114 -3.40 11.93 3.21
N GLU A 115 -4.33 12.00 2.26
CA GLU A 115 -5.66 12.57 2.50
C GLU A 115 -6.72 11.79 1.73
N ALA A 116 -7.98 11.90 2.17
CA ALA A 116 -9.11 11.29 1.47
C ALA A 116 -9.07 11.61 -0.03
N GLY A 117 -9.19 10.57 -0.86
CA GLY A 117 -9.06 10.69 -2.31
C GLY A 117 -7.75 10.10 -2.86
N ASP A 118 -6.72 9.96 -2.01
CA ASP A 118 -5.43 9.41 -2.42
C ASP A 118 -5.45 7.88 -2.52
N VAL A 119 -4.65 7.35 -3.45
CA VAL A 119 -4.35 5.92 -3.55
C VAL A 119 -2.83 5.72 -3.56
N PHE A 120 -2.34 4.78 -2.77
CA PHE A 120 -0.96 4.31 -2.81
C PHE A 120 -0.91 2.91 -3.41
N VAL A 121 -0.03 2.68 -4.37
CA VAL A 121 0.27 1.35 -4.91
C VAL A 121 1.67 0.97 -4.46
N ILE A 122 1.72 0.05 -3.51
CA ILE A 122 2.88 -0.33 -2.71
C ILE A 122 3.39 -1.67 -3.24
N PRO A 123 4.58 -1.69 -3.85
CA PRO A 123 5.22 -2.94 -4.24
C PRO A 123 5.50 -3.85 -3.04
N ALA A 124 5.58 -5.15 -3.30
CA ALA A 124 5.97 -6.12 -2.29
C ALA A 124 7.39 -5.79 -1.82
N GLY A 125 7.63 -5.92 -0.52
CA GLY A 125 8.88 -5.56 0.14
C GLY A 125 8.96 -4.11 0.62
N VAL A 126 8.13 -3.18 0.11
CA VAL A 126 8.16 -1.78 0.57
C VAL A 126 7.58 -1.65 1.97
N ALA A 127 8.44 -1.29 2.91
CA ALA A 127 8.05 -1.03 4.28
C ALA A 127 7.21 0.23 4.37
N HIS A 128 6.20 0.22 5.24
CA HIS A 128 5.37 1.37 5.48
C HIS A 128 4.73 1.38 6.87
N LYS A 129 4.40 2.58 7.35
CA LYS A 129 3.54 2.81 8.54
C LYS A 129 2.82 4.13 8.46
N THR A 130 1.59 4.14 8.96
CA THR A 130 0.74 5.34 9.13
C THR A 130 0.77 5.85 10.57
N TYR A 131 0.87 7.16 10.74
CA TYR A 131 0.79 7.89 12.02
C TYR A 131 0.31 9.33 11.79
N ASN A 132 0.21 10.15 12.84
CA ASN A 132 -0.29 11.54 12.76
C ASN A 132 -1.69 11.64 12.11
N VAL A 133 -2.56 10.69 12.43
CA VAL A 133 -3.92 10.63 11.88
C VAL A 133 -4.77 11.81 12.36
N LYS A 134 -5.63 12.32 11.47
CA LYS A 134 -6.60 13.38 11.78
C LYS A 134 -7.93 13.14 11.05
N PRO A 135 -9.07 13.10 11.75
CA PRO A 135 -9.17 13.04 13.21
C PRO A 135 -8.64 11.70 13.77
N ASP A 136 -8.12 11.73 15.00
CA ASP A 136 -7.77 10.51 15.74
C ASP A 136 -8.98 10.02 16.52
N ASP A 137 -9.67 9.04 15.94
CA ASP A 137 -10.87 8.42 16.52
C ASP A 137 -10.59 6.97 16.98
N GLY A 138 -9.32 6.60 17.15
CA GLY A 138 -8.88 5.28 17.61
C GLY A 138 -8.95 4.17 16.55
N PHE A 139 -8.13 3.14 16.75
CA PHE A 139 -8.00 2.01 15.82
C PHE A 139 -9.22 1.09 15.81
N LYS A 140 -9.73 0.74 14.62
CA LYS A 140 -10.86 -0.20 14.48
C LYS A 140 -10.92 -0.83 13.09
N LEU A 141 -11.11 -2.15 13.03
CA LEU A 141 -11.56 -2.84 11.81
C LEU A 141 -13.04 -2.52 11.56
N LEU A 142 -13.36 -1.94 10.40
CA LEU A 142 -14.73 -1.54 10.06
C LEU A 142 -15.45 -2.58 9.21
N THR A 143 -14.72 -3.39 8.45
CA THR A 143 -15.26 -4.51 7.67
C THR A 143 -15.52 -5.73 8.55
N PRO A 144 -16.52 -6.58 8.21
CA PRO A 144 -16.67 -7.88 8.85
C PRO A 144 -15.51 -8.83 8.49
N GLY A 145 -15.18 -9.73 9.41
CA GLY A 145 -14.14 -10.75 9.23
C GLY A 145 -12.80 -10.44 9.90
N GLY A 146 -11.76 -11.16 9.50
CA GLY A 146 -10.41 -11.11 10.10
C GLY A 146 -9.36 -10.28 9.36
N ALA A 147 -9.77 -9.31 8.51
CA ALA A 147 -8.88 -8.50 7.66
C ALA A 147 -8.09 -9.26 6.57
N HIS A 148 -8.41 -10.53 6.30
CA HIS A 148 -7.90 -11.28 5.13
C HIS A 148 -8.95 -11.44 4.02
N GLY A 149 -10.04 -10.67 4.12
CA GLY A 149 -11.21 -10.74 3.27
C GLY A 149 -12.40 -10.09 3.98
N ILE A 150 -13.42 -9.74 3.21
CA ILE A 150 -14.69 -9.25 3.74
C ILE A 150 -15.61 -10.46 3.92
N GLU A 151 -15.83 -10.86 5.17
CA GLU A 151 -16.67 -12.02 5.51
C GLU A 151 -18.15 -11.61 5.56
N ALA A 152 -18.79 -11.57 4.39
CA ALA A 152 -20.22 -11.27 4.26
C ALA A 152 -20.80 -11.96 3.02
N ASP A 153 -22.08 -12.34 3.08
CA ASP A 153 -22.82 -12.90 1.93
C ASP A 153 -22.91 -11.89 0.77
N ASP A 154 -23.08 -10.62 1.10
CA ASP A 154 -23.04 -9.49 0.18
C ASP A 154 -22.01 -8.46 0.69
N PRO A 155 -20.73 -8.59 0.28
CA PRO A 155 -19.68 -7.67 0.66
C PRO A 155 -19.98 -6.22 0.30
N ARG A 156 -20.59 -5.99 -0.87
CA ARG A 156 -20.90 -4.64 -1.34
C ARG A 156 -21.94 -3.97 -0.45
N LYS A 157 -23.00 -4.69 -0.08
CA LYS A 157 -23.99 -4.20 0.88
C LYS A 157 -23.38 -3.94 2.25
N ALA A 158 -22.57 -4.87 2.78
CA ALA A 158 -21.89 -4.68 4.06
C ALA A 158 -21.03 -3.40 4.08
N LEU A 159 -20.31 -3.13 2.98
CA LEU A 159 -19.54 -1.89 2.82
C LEU A 159 -20.39 -0.63 2.73
N SER A 160 -21.58 -0.71 2.13
CA SER A 160 -22.50 0.44 2.00
C SER A 160 -23.02 0.95 3.35
N GLU A 161 -23.07 0.06 4.35
CA GLU A 161 -23.56 0.36 5.70
C GLU A 161 -22.46 0.91 6.62
N ILE A 162 -21.19 0.89 6.19
CA ILE A 162 -20.06 1.43 6.95
C ILE A 162 -20.15 2.96 7.04
N LYS A 163 -20.15 3.47 8.27
CA LYS A 163 -20.00 4.89 8.56
C LYS A 163 -18.54 5.23 8.81
N LEU A 164 -17.92 5.90 7.85
CA LEU A 164 -16.54 6.37 7.98
C LEU A 164 -16.42 7.49 9.04
N SER A 165 -15.36 7.44 9.83
CA SER A 165 -14.97 8.40 10.87
C SER A 165 -13.46 8.31 11.08
N GLY A 166 -12.82 9.34 11.62
CA GLY A 166 -11.35 9.36 11.73
C GLY A 166 -10.63 9.31 10.37
N TYR A 167 -9.36 8.93 10.42
CA TYR A 167 -8.60 8.53 9.24
C TYR A 167 -8.87 7.06 8.89
N THR A 168 -9.44 6.80 7.71
CA THR A 168 -9.76 5.44 7.26
C THR A 168 -9.10 5.12 5.94
N MET A 169 -8.65 3.88 5.80
CA MET A 169 -8.16 3.35 4.53
C MET A 169 -8.80 2.01 4.21
N MET A 170 -8.87 1.70 2.92
CA MET A 170 -9.18 0.39 2.38
C MET A 170 -7.90 -0.24 1.83
N GLY A 171 -7.63 -1.49 2.22
CA GLY A 171 -6.51 -2.27 1.72
C GLY A 171 -6.98 -3.34 0.74
N ALA A 172 -6.29 -3.42 -0.39
CA ALA A 172 -6.49 -4.45 -1.41
C ALA A 172 -5.17 -5.01 -1.89
N TYR A 173 -5.16 -6.29 -2.26
CA TYR A 173 -3.93 -7.02 -2.54
C TYR A 173 -4.00 -7.81 -3.84
N THR A 174 -2.83 -8.08 -4.41
CA THR A 174 -2.65 -8.98 -5.56
C THR A 174 -1.26 -9.63 -5.52
N GLY A 175 -1.08 -10.72 -6.27
CA GLY A 175 0.11 -11.58 -6.25
C GLY A 175 -0.05 -12.78 -5.32
N GLY A 176 -0.09 -12.54 -4.01
CA GLY A 176 -0.24 -13.57 -2.97
C GLY A 176 -1.06 -13.08 -1.77
N ASP A 177 -1.06 -13.86 -0.69
CA ASP A 177 -1.66 -13.45 0.58
C ASP A 177 -0.76 -12.43 1.30
N TRP A 178 -1.38 -11.43 1.92
CA TRP A 178 -0.66 -10.42 2.69
C TRP A 178 -0.22 -10.98 4.05
N ASP A 179 1.02 -10.68 4.44
CA ASP A 179 1.66 -11.01 5.71
C ASP A 179 2.09 -9.74 6.46
N PHE A 180 2.56 -9.83 7.71
CA PHE A 180 3.01 -8.64 8.45
C PHE A 180 4.46 -8.81 8.88
N VAL A 181 5.40 -8.38 8.05
CA VAL A 181 6.84 -8.58 8.30
C VAL A 181 7.49 -7.25 8.70
N GLN A 182 8.08 -7.20 9.90
CA GLN A 182 8.69 -5.97 10.42
C GLN A 182 10.15 -5.79 9.95
N ARG A 183 10.90 -6.90 9.85
CA ARG A 183 12.32 -6.92 9.47
C ARG A 183 12.75 -8.29 8.95
N GLY A 184 13.78 -8.32 8.12
CA GLY A 184 14.39 -9.53 7.58
C GLY A 184 13.58 -10.14 6.44
N GLY A 185 13.53 -11.47 6.39
CA GLY A 185 12.84 -12.21 5.32
C GLY A 185 13.70 -12.44 4.07
N ASP A 186 13.09 -13.04 3.06
CA ASP A 186 13.72 -13.32 1.78
C ASP A 186 13.45 -12.15 0.81
N PHE A 187 14.49 -11.36 0.57
CA PHE A 187 14.41 -10.15 -0.26
C PHE A 187 14.12 -10.52 -1.72
N GLU A 188 14.74 -11.58 -2.24
CA GLU A 188 14.55 -12.03 -3.61
C GLU A 188 13.11 -12.49 -3.83
N LYS A 189 12.50 -13.14 -2.82
CA LYS A 189 11.09 -13.52 -2.86
C LYS A 189 10.18 -12.30 -3.01
N ALA A 190 10.39 -11.23 -2.24
CA ALA A 190 9.58 -10.01 -2.37
C ALA A 190 9.73 -9.36 -3.75
N TRP A 191 10.94 -9.33 -4.30
CA TRP A 191 11.19 -8.76 -5.63
C TRP A 191 10.68 -9.64 -6.78
N SER A 192 10.46 -10.93 -6.52
CA SER A 192 9.92 -11.89 -7.48
C SER A 192 8.40 -11.78 -7.68
N VAL A 193 7.69 -11.03 -6.83
CA VAL A 193 6.23 -10.88 -6.92
C VAL A 193 5.85 -10.32 -8.30
N PRO A 194 5.02 -11.03 -9.08
CA PRO A 194 4.70 -10.65 -10.45
C PRO A 194 3.98 -9.31 -10.56
N LYS A 195 4.27 -8.57 -11.65
CA LYS A 195 3.54 -7.34 -11.98
C LYS A 195 2.04 -7.64 -12.07
N PRO A 196 1.17 -6.86 -11.41
CA PRO A 196 -0.28 -6.98 -11.56
C PRO A 196 -0.72 -6.80 -13.01
N LYS A 197 -1.74 -7.57 -13.41
CA LYS A 197 -2.33 -7.48 -14.76
C LYS A 197 -3.02 -6.13 -15.00
N TYR A 198 -3.58 -5.54 -13.95
CA TYR A 198 -4.30 -4.27 -13.98
C TYR A 198 -3.79 -3.32 -12.91
N ASP A 199 -3.77 -2.03 -13.24
CA ASP A 199 -3.71 -0.97 -12.25
C ASP A 199 -5.00 -0.93 -11.42
N PRO A 200 -4.94 -0.73 -10.09
CA PRO A 200 -6.13 -0.78 -9.24
C PRO A 200 -7.16 0.31 -9.57
N VAL A 201 -6.73 1.46 -10.10
CA VAL A 201 -7.59 2.61 -10.42
C VAL A 201 -7.82 2.74 -11.93
N PHE A 202 -6.75 2.58 -12.70
CA PHE A 202 -6.70 2.90 -14.12
C PHE A 202 -6.81 1.67 -15.05
N GLY A 203 -6.98 0.46 -14.50
CA GLY A 203 -7.12 -0.76 -15.28
C GLY A 203 -5.92 -1.00 -16.22
N GLN A 204 -6.19 -1.13 -17.53
CA GLN A 204 -5.16 -1.33 -18.56
C GLN A 204 -4.74 -0.05 -19.30
N SER A 205 -5.19 1.13 -18.85
CA SER A 205 -4.80 2.36 -19.53
C SER A 205 -3.29 2.61 -19.41
N ASP A 206 -2.75 3.49 -20.26
CA ASP A 206 -1.35 3.89 -20.27
C ASP A 206 -0.98 4.86 -19.12
N GLN A 207 -1.56 4.65 -17.94
CA GLN A 207 -1.34 5.45 -16.73
C GLN A 207 -0.94 4.56 -15.55
N GLY A 208 -0.57 5.21 -14.44
CA GLY A 208 -0.30 4.51 -13.18
C GLY A 208 0.73 3.39 -13.28
N LEU A 209 0.39 2.25 -12.69
CA LEU A 209 1.18 1.03 -12.59
C LEU A 209 1.49 0.47 -13.96
N PHE A 210 0.53 0.47 -14.88
CA PHE A 210 0.72 -0.18 -16.17
C PHE A 210 1.82 0.49 -16.99
N LYS A 211 1.86 1.83 -16.99
CA LYS A 211 2.91 2.65 -17.62
C LYS A 211 4.23 2.66 -16.85
N THR A 212 4.17 2.55 -15.52
CA THR A 212 5.34 2.78 -14.67
C THR A 212 6.10 1.50 -14.35
N TRP A 213 5.40 0.46 -13.89
CA TRP A 213 6.04 -0.79 -13.50
C TRP A 213 6.38 -1.62 -14.74
N LYS A 214 7.60 -2.14 -14.77
CA LYS A 214 8.11 -2.96 -15.87
C LYS A 214 7.93 -4.47 -15.58
N GLY A 215 8.27 -5.34 -16.54
CA GLY A 215 8.12 -6.79 -16.42
C GLY A 215 6.76 -7.33 -16.91
N THR A 216 6.72 -8.65 -17.17
CA THR A 216 5.67 -9.32 -17.96
C THR A 216 4.60 -10.05 -17.15
N GLY A 217 4.55 -9.85 -15.82
CA GLY A 217 3.61 -10.56 -14.94
C GLY A 217 3.95 -12.05 -14.72
N LYS A 218 5.19 -12.47 -14.98
CA LYS A 218 5.69 -13.81 -14.65
C LYS A 218 6.68 -13.75 -13.49
N THR A 219 6.69 -14.79 -12.66
CA THR A 219 7.72 -14.96 -11.63
C THR A 219 9.06 -15.20 -12.31
N PRO A 220 10.13 -14.53 -11.88
CA PRO A 220 11.46 -14.73 -12.39
C PRO A 220 12.18 -15.81 -11.60
N GLU A 221 12.09 -17.03 -12.07
CA GLU A 221 12.76 -18.17 -11.45
C GLU A 221 14.27 -18.12 -11.72
N GLY A 222 15.08 -18.14 -10.66
CA GLY A 222 16.54 -18.33 -10.74
C GLY A 222 17.39 -17.11 -11.13
N LEU A 223 16.84 -15.89 -11.12
CA LEU A 223 17.58 -14.66 -11.42
C LEU A 223 17.93 -13.89 -10.15
N LYS A 224 19.23 -13.65 -9.91
CA LYS A 224 19.71 -12.76 -8.86
C LYS A 224 19.43 -11.31 -9.24
N ILE A 225 18.84 -10.55 -8.31
CA ILE A 225 18.50 -9.15 -8.55
C ILE A 225 19.60 -8.27 -7.96
N ALA A 226 20.39 -7.65 -8.83
CA ALA A 226 21.37 -6.63 -8.46
C ALA A 226 20.81 -5.22 -8.66
N PHE A 227 21.17 -4.29 -7.78
CA PHE A 227 20.80 -2.87 -7.86
C PHE A 227 21.99 -2.01 -8.28
N LYS A 228 21.72 -1.03 -9.14
CA LYS A 228 22.64 0.08 -9.42
C LYS A 228 21.83 1.36 -9.51
N ASP A 229 22.20 2.35 -8.71
CA ASP A 229 21.55 3.68 -8.68
C ASP A 229 20.01 3.61 -8.49
N GLY A 230 19.51 2.58 -7.81
CA GLY A 230 18.08 2.43 -7.44
C GLY A 230 17.23 1.74 -8.50
N ILE A 231 17.89 1.34 -9.58
CA ILE A 231 17.30 0.55 -10.63
C ILE A 231 17.89 -0.84 -10.46
N ALA A 232 17.03 -1.85 -10.40
CA ALA A 232 17.54 -3.20 -10.52
C ALA A 232 18.10 -3.38 -11.94
N ILE A 233 19.35 -3.79 -12.06
CA ILE A 233 20.08 -3.93 -13.33
C ILE A 233 20.10 -5.37 -13.84
N GLU A 234 19.97 -6.33 -12.93
CA GLU A 234 19.87 -7.76 -13.24
C GLU A 234 18.50 -8.28 -12.83
N SER A 235 17.47 -7.47 -13.05
CA SER A 235 16.11 -7.86 -12.74
C SER A 235 15.30 -8.21 -13.99
N PRO A 236 14.44 -9.22 -13.92
CA PRO A 236 13.34 -9.50 -14.87
C PRO A 236 12.40 -8.31 -15.10
N LEU A 237 12.49 -7.27 -14.27
CA LEU A 237 11.82 -6.00 -14.47
C LEU A 237 12.50 -5.08 -15.49
N VAL A 238 13.69 -5.40 -16.00
CA VAL A 238 14.41 -4.55 -16.96
C VAL A 238 14.11 -4.92 -18.41
N ALA A 239 13.54 -6.10 -18.65
CA ALA A 239 13.15 -6.58 -19.98
C ALA A 239 11.90 -5.89 -20.53
#